data_AF-A0A962IA73-F1
#
_entry.id   AF-A0A962IA73-F1
#
_cell.length_a   1.000
_cell.length_b   1.000
_cell.length_c   1.000
_cell.angle_alpha   90.00
_cell.angle_beta   90.00
_cell.angle_gamma   90.00
#
_symmetry.space_group_name_H-M   'P 1'
#
loop_
_entity.id
_entity.type
_entity.pdbx_description
1 polymer ?
#
loop_
_entity_poly.entity_id
_entity_poly.type
_entity_poly.pdbx_seq_one_letter_code
_entity_poly.pdbx_strand_id
1 'polypeptide(L)' 'MTEPTRVLLVEDDPATLRALALQVRATDGFELLRATTRYDEALHSLRQPLDLLLVDLDLGEASGIDLIRACRQWQPEV' A
#
# COMPACT_ATOMS: atom_id res chain seq x y z
N MET A 1 22.87 -9.23 -3.77
CA MET A 1 22.07 -8.01 -3.60
C MET A 1 20.66 -8.48 -3.31
N THR A 2 20.06 -8.07 -2.20
CA THR A 2 18.67 -8.39 -1.87
C THR A 2 17.73 -7.59 -2.77
N GLU A 3 16.66 -8.21 -3.26
CA GLU A 3 15.60 -7.50 -3.99
C GLU A 3 14.91 -6.50 -3.05
N PRO A 4 14.50 -5.30 -3.55
CA PRO A 4 13.83 -4.32 -2.73
C PRO A 4 12.43 -4.81 -2.33
N THR A 5 12.00 -4.48 -1.11
CA THR A 5 10.64 -4.70 -0.62
C THR A 5 9.67 -3.78 -1.36
N ARG A 6 8.73 -4.36 -2.10
CA ARG A 6 7.76 -3.64 -2.94
C ARG A 6 6.54 -3.24 -2.11
N VAL A 7 6.39 -1.94 -1.88
CA VAL A 7 5.41 -1.36 -0.96
C VAL A 7 4.21 -0.79 -1.73
N LEU A 8 3.00 -1.22 -1.35
CA LEU A 8 1.75 -0.55 -1.72
C LEU A 8 1.29 0.33 -0.56
N LEU A 9 1.09 1.62 -0.84
CA LEU A 9 0.64 2.62 0.14
C LEU A 9 -0.78 3.11 -0.19
N VAL A 10 -1.67 3.08 0.81
CA VAL A 10 -3.06 3.54 0.71
C VAL A 10 -3.39 4.43 1.89
N GLU A 11 -3.79 5.66 1.61
CA GLU A 11 -4.02 6.72 2.60
C GLU A 11 -4.94 7.77 1.95
N ASP A 12 -6.05 8.13 2.61
CA ASP A 12 -7.09 8.97 2.03
C ASP A 12 -6.78 10.47 2.15
N ASP A 13 -5.93 10.87 3.10
CA ASP A 13 -5.42 12.24 3.19
C ASP A 13 -4.25 12.49 2.21
N PRO A 14 -4.41 13.38 1.20
CA PRO A 14 -3.37 13.61 0.20
C PRO A 14 -2.07 14.22 0.74
N ALA A 15 -2.08 14.86 1.92
CA ALA A 15 -0.87 15.40 2.52
C ALA A 15 -0.06 14.29 3.20
N THR A 16 -0.73 13.44 3.97
CA THR A 16 -0.16 12.27 4.65
C THR A 16 0.35 11.26 3.63
N LEU A 17 -0.42 10.98 2.58
CA LEU A 17 0.00 10.09 1.48
C LEU A 17 1.32 10.55 0.86
N ARG A 18 1.46 11.85 0.58
CA ARG A 18 2.69 12.41 0.00
C ARG A 18 3.88 12.30 0.96
N ALA A 19 3.67 12.57 2.24
CA ALA A 19 4.72 12.49 3.25
C ALA A 19 5.22 11.03 3.40
N LEU A 20 4.31 10.07 3.54
CA LEU A 20 4.65 8.65 3.64
C LEU A 20 5.31 8.13 2.35
N ALA A 21 4.82 8.53 1.18
CA ALA A 21 5.43 8.13 -0.09
C ALA A 21 6.88 8.63 -0.24
N LEU A 22 7.18 9.84 0.24
CA LEU A 22 8.56 10.35 0.29
C LEU A 22 9.43 9.54 1.24
N GLN A 23 8.92 9.16 2.41
CA GLN A 23 9.65 8.34 3.38
C GLN A 23 9.95 6.93 2.83
N VAL A 24 8.97 6.28 2.19
CA VAL A 24 9.16 4.97 1.56
C VAL A 24 10.24 5.05 0.48
N ARG A 25 10.19 6.06 -0.40
CA ARG A 25 11.18 6.26 -1.47
C ARG A 25 12.58 6.58 -0.97
N ALA A 26 12.70 7.21 0.20
CA ALA A 26 13.97 7.55 0.82
C ALA A 26 14.58 6.41 1.65
N THR A 27 13.84 5.32 1.85
CA THR A 27 14.29 4.17 2.64
C THR A 27 15.01 3.16 1.75
N ASP A 28 16.29 2.93 2.02
CA ASP A 28 17.08 1.95 1.28
C ASP A 28 16.47 0.55 1.38
N GLY A 29 16.39 -0.14 0.24
CA GLY A 29 15.81 -1.46 0.15
C GLY A 29 14.28 -1.47 0.00
N PHE A 30 13.60 -0.32 -0.06
CA PHE A 30 12.18 -0.24 -0.38
C PHE A 30 11.96 0.28 -1.82
N GLU A 31 10.91 -0.24 -2.46
CA GLU A 31 10.42 0.24 -3.75
C GLU A 31 8.94 0.58 -3.61
N LEU A 32 8.57 1.85 -3.85
CA LEU A 32 7.16 2.25 -3.83
C LEU A 32 6.47 1.81 -5.13
N LEU A 33 5.67 0.75 -5.06
CA LEU A 33 4.89 0.23 -6.19
C LEU A 33 3.76 1.19 -6.58
N ARG A 34 3.01 1.66 -5.57
CA ARG A 34 1.95 2.67 -5.74
C ARG A 34 1.66 3.36 -4.41
N ALA A 35 1.29 4.63 -4.50
CA ALA A 35 0.65 5.40 -3.44
C ALA A 35 -0.68 5.93 -4.00
N THR A 36 -1.81 5.67 -3.35
CA THR A 36 -3.13 6.11 -3.84
C THR A 36 -4.07 6.47 -2.68
N THR A 37 -4.93 7.46 -2.92
CA THR A 37 -6.07 7.77 -2.03
C THR A 37 -7.31 6.97 -2.36
N ARG A 38 -7.25 6.15 -3.43
CA ARG A 38 -8.42 5.51 -4.01
C ARG A 38 -8.46 4.03 -3.69
N TYR A 39 -9.53 3.61 -3.02
CA TYR A 39 -9.75 2.22 -2.62
C TYR A 39 -9.83 1.23 -3.80
N ASP A 40 -10.45 1.62 -4.92
CA ASP A 40 -10.56 0.80 -6.13
C ASP A 40 -9.20 0.56 -6.80
N GLU A 41 -8.34 1.57 -6.84
CA GLU A 41 -6.96 1.45 -7.31
C GLU A 41 -6.11 0.56 -6.38
N ALA A 42 -6.32 0.66 -5.07
CA ALA A 42 -5.67 -0.20 -4.10
C ALA A 42 -6.04 -1.68 -4.33
N LEU A 43 -7.34 -1.98 -4.43
CA LEU A 43 -7.82 -3.33 -4.78
C LEU A 43 -7.25 -3.83 -6.10
N HIS A 44 -7.20 -2.99 -7.14
CA HIS A 44 -6.59 -3.41 -8.41
C HIS A 44 -5.10 -3.74 -8.25
N SER A 45 -4.39 -2.97 -7.44
CA SER A 45 -2.95 -3.13 -7.21
C SER A 45 -2.61 -4.39 -6.43
N LEU A 46 -3.51 -4.88 -5.56
CA LEU A 46 -3.36 -6.16 -4.88
C LEU A 46 -3.37 -7.38 -5.83
N ARG A 47 -3.62 -7.21 -7.14
CA ARG A 47 -3.46 -8.27 -8.15
C ARG A 47 -2.03 -8.41 -8.66
N GLN A 48 -1.17 -7.45 -8.36
CA GLN A 48 0.26 -7.50 -8.66
C GLN A 48 1.01 -7.95 -7.41
N PRO A 49 2.08 -8.75 -7.52
CA PRO A 49 2.85 -9.14 -6.34
C PRO A 49 3.41 -7.90 -5.64
N LEU A 50 3.33 -7.87 -4.31
CA LEU A 50 3.94 -6.88 -3.43
C LEU A 50 4.46 -7.59 -2.18
N ASP A 51 5.29 -6.92 -1.39
CA ASP A 51 5.89 -7.50 -0.18
C ASP A 51 5.40 -6.81 1.10
N LEU A 52 4.82 -5.61 0.98
CA LEU A 52 4.30 -4.85 2.11
C LEU A 52 3.10 -3.99 1.70
N LEU A 53 1.98 -4.12 2.42
CA LEU A 53 0.84 -3.21 2.36
C LEU A 53 0.88 -2.23 3.53
N LEU A 54 1.10 -0.95 3.26
CA LEU A 54 0.94 0.15 4.21
C LEU A 54 -0.42 0.81 3.96
N VAL A 55 -1.36 0.72 4.90
CA VAL A 55 -2.74 1.17 4.69
C VAL A 55 -3.29 1.83 5.95
N ASP A 56 -3.92 3.01 5.81
CA ASP A 56 -4.74 3.58 6.89
C ASP A 56 -6.00 2.72 7.08
N LEU A 57 -6.42 2.55 8.34
CA LEU A 57 -7.62 1.83 8.71
C LEU A 57 -8.89 2.64 8.39
N ASP A 58 -8.82 3.96 8.49
CA ASP A 58 -9.89 4.89 8.08
C ASP A 58 -9.56 5.43 6.69
N LEU A 59 -10.39 5.08 5.69
CA LEU A 59 -10.24 5.54 4.31
C LEU A 59 -11.52 6.28 3.87
N GLY A 60 -12.14 7.01 4.80
CA GLY A 60 -13.38 7.73 4.60
C GLY A 60 -14.58 6.79 4.43
N GLU A 61 -15.08 6.63 3.20
CA GLU A 61 -16.22 5.74 2.91
C GLU A 61 -15.85 4.26 2.85
N ALA A 62 -14.55 3.94 2.83
CA ALA A 62 -14.04 2.57 2.77
C ALA A 62 -13.21 2.22 4.02
N SER A 63 -12.99 0.92 4.26
CA SER A 63 -12.20 0.43 5.40
C SER A 63 -10.88 -0.18 4.96
N GLY A 64 -9.78 0.24 5.58
CA GLY A 64 -8.47 -0.40 5.42
C GLY A 64 -8.45 -1.86 5.86
N ILE A 65 -9.30 -2.25 6.82
CA ILE A 65 -9.45 -3.65 7.25
C ILE A 65 -9.94 -4.53 6.11
N ASP A 66 -10.82 -4.02 5.25
CA ASP A 66 -11.33 -4.79 4.11
C ASP A 66 -10.25 -4.95 3.02
N LEU A 67 -9.37 -3.95 2.83
CA LEU A 67 -8.16 -4.10 1.99
C LEU A 67 -7.21 -5.15 2.56
N ILE A 68 -6.98 -5.16 3.87
CA ILE A 68 -6.14 -6.18 4.52
C ILE A 68 -6.72 -7.58 4.31
N ARG A 69 -8.04 -7.74 4.46
CA ARG A 69 -8.72 -9.01 4.20
C ARG A 69 -8.59 -9.45 2.75
N ALA A 70 -8.79 -8.53 1.80
CA ALA A 70 -8.63 -8.81 0.36
C ALA A 70 -7.17 -9.17 0.03
N CYS A 71 -6.21 -8.46 0.61
CA CYS A 71 -4.78 -8.72 0.46
C CYS A 71 -4.44 -10.13 0.92
N ARG A 72 -4.87 -10.54 2.13
CA ARG A 72 -4.63 -11.91 2.63
C ARG A 72 -5.27 -13.01 1.79
N GLN A 73 -6.35 -12.73 1.05
CA GLN A 73 -6.97 -13.70 0.15
C GLN A 73 -6.18 -13.90 -1.14
N TRP A 74 -5.55 -12.85 -1.66
CA TRP A 74 -4.82 -12.90 -2.94
C TRP A 74 -3.31 -13.09 -2.77
N GLN A 75 -2.76 -12.62 -1.66
CA GLN A 75 -1.32 -12.59 -1.34
C GLN A 75 -1.13 -12.93 0.15
N PRO A 76 -1.21 -14.21 0.55
CA PRO A 76 -1.22 -14.61 1.97
C PRO A 76 0.11 -14.39 2.71
N GLU A 77 1.20 -14.12 1.99
CA GLU A 77 2.55 -13.88 2.56
C GLU A 77 2.89 -12.39 2.74
N VAL A 78 1.98 -11.48 2.34
CA VAL A 78 2.10 -10.03 2.53
C VAL A 78 1.68 -9.61 3.93
#